data_AF-A0A2K2U7Q6-F1
#
_entry.id   AF-A0A2K2U7Q6-F1
#
_cell.length_a   1.000
_cell.length_b   1.000
_cell.length_c   1.000
_cell.angle_alpha   90.00
_cell.angle_beta   90.00
_cell.angle_gamma   90.00
#
_symmetry.space_group_name_H-M   'P 1'
#
loop_
_entity.id
_entity.type
_entity.pdbx_description
1 polymer ?
#
loop_
_entity_poly.entity_id
_entity_poly.type
_entity_poly.pdbx_seq_one_letter_code
_entity_poly.pdbx_strand_id
1 'polypeptide(L)'
;MTLELNLLQERELGRLIDYERATCTVNGELVYRCAFPYRPDDDLQCELIERGALARRADERRGSVVAITSDGYSYFPAKDREEAETRRRSRREVRLVALSALFSAVCMAVGFLLGRMA
;
A
#
# COMPACT_ATOMS: atom_id res chain seq x y z
N MET A 1 0.82 5.24 -13.95
CA MET A 1 -0.56 4.76 -13.70
C MET A 1 -0.58 4.21 -12.29
N THR A 2 -1.58 4.57 -11.48
CA THR A 2 -1.79 3.90 -10.18
C THR A 2 -2.48 2.57 -10.45
N LEU A 3 -1.79 1.47 -10.19
CA LEU A 3 -2.38 0.14 -10.28
C LEU A 3 -3.51 0.04 -9.26
N GLU A 4 -4.68 -0.41 -9.69
CA GLU A 4 -5.78 -0.77 -8.80
C GLU A 4 -5.91 -2.30 -8.78
N LEU A 5 -5.55 -2.89 -7.65
CA LEU A 5 -5.57 -4.33 -7.42
C LEU A 5 -6.61 -4.68 -6.37
N ASN A 6 -7.26 -5.83 -6.53
CA ASN A 6 -8.15 -6.39 -5.50
C ASN A 6 -7.33 -7.11 -4.41
N LEU A 7 -7.96 -7.46 -3.30
CA LEU A 7 -7.27 -8.09 -2.16
C LEU A 7 -6.51 -9.39 -2.50
N LEU A 8 -7.05 -10.21 -3.42
CA LEU A 8 -6.40 -11.46 -3.82
C LEU A 8 -5.18 -11.20 -4.70
N GLN A 9 -5.30 -10.26 -5.64
CA GLN A 9 -4.20 -9.79 -6.50
C GLN A 9 -3.09 -9.14 -5.67
N GLU A 10 -3.44 -8.31 -4.69
CA GLU A 10 -2.47 -7.73 -3.75
C GLU A 10 -1.73 -8.85 -3.00
N ARG A 11 -2.46 -9.80 -2.43
CA ARG A 11 -1.85 -10.91 -1.66
C ARG A 11 -0.90 -11.73 -2.52
N GLU A 12 -1.28 -12.00 -3.76
CA GLU A 12 -0.45 -12.75 -4.70
C GLU A 12 0.80 -11.96 -5.11
N LEU A 13 0.64 -10.68 -5.46
CA LEU A 13 1.77 -9.80 -5.76
C LEU A 13 2.74 -9.70 -4.58
N GLY A 14 2.21 -9.59 -3.35
CA GLY A 14 2.99 -9.60 -2.12
C GLY A 14 3.77 -10.90 -1.96
N ARG A 15 3.11 -12.05 -2.16
CA ARG A 15 3.76 -13.38 -2.11
C ARG A 15 4.91 -13.49 -3.10
N LEU A 16 4.73 -13.01 -4.34
CA LEU A 16 5.78 -13.04 -5.37
C LEU A 16 6.97 -12.15 -5.01
N ILE A 17 6.72 -10.95 -4.48
CA ILE A 17 7.77 -10.03 -4.02
C ILE A 17 8.53 -10.64 -2.84
N ASP A 18 7.83 -11.22 -1.87
CA ASP A 18 8.44 -11.84 -0.70
C ASP A 18 9.27 -13.06 -1.09
N TYR A 19 8.77 -13.88 -2.02
CA TYR A 19 9.52 -15.00 -2.58
C TYR A 19 10.81 -14.53 -3.29
N GLU A 20 10.72 -13.48 -4.11
CA GLU A 20 11.89 -12.91 -4.76
C GLU A 20 12.88 -12.41 -3.71
N ARG A 21 12.43 -11.66 -2.70
CA ARG A 21 13.31 -11.16 -1.65
C ARG A 21 14.00 -12.30 -0.89
N ALA A 22 13.28 -13.36 -0.56
CA ALA A 22 13.84 -14.50 0.15
C ALA A 22 14.87 -15.29 -0.67
N THR A 23 14.71 -15.33 -2.00
CA THR A 23 15.50 -16.22 -2.88
C THR A 23 16.59 -15.50 -3.66
N CYS A 24 16.33 -14.24 -4.02
CA CYS A 24 17.13 -13.44 -4.95
C CYS A 24 17.94 -12.31 -4.24
N THR A 25 17.94 -12.24 -2.89
CA THR A 25 18.73 -11.25 -2.14
C THR A 25 19.94 -11.86 -1.42
N VAL A 26 21.04 -11.13 -1.40
CA VAL A 26 22.24 -11.43 -0.60
C VAL A 26 22.61 -10.16 0.16
N ASN A 27 22.79 -10.25 1.48
CA ASN A 27 23.10 -9.11 2.35
C ASN A 27 22.10 -7.93 2.25
N GLY A 28 20.84 -8.20 1.90
CA GLY A 28 19.81 -7.17 1.75
C GLY A 28 19.80 -6.45 0.40
N GLU A 29 20.71 -6.79 -0.51
CA GLU A 29 20.71 -6.29 -1.89
C GLU A 29 20.13 -7.34 -2.85
N LEU A 30 19.27 -6.90 -3.77
CA LEU A 30 18.70 -7.75 -4.81
C LEU A 30 19.76 -8.02 -5.88
N VAL A 31 20.23 -9.26 -5.97
CA VAL A 31 21.34 -9.64 -6.86
C VAL A 31 20.84 -9.82 -8.30
N TYR A 32 19.64 -10.37 -8.48
CA TYR A 32 18.99 -10.51 -9.78
C TYR A 32 17.48 -10.48 -9.63
N ARG A 33 16.78 -10.10 -10.71
CA ARG A 33 15.31 -10.16 -10.76
C ARG A 33 14.88 -11.59 -11.03
N CYS A 34 13.98 -12.10 -10.20
CA CYS A 34 13.40 -13.41 -10.34
C CYS A 34 12.45 -13.41 -11.57
N ALA A 35 12.53 -14.46 -12.40
CA ALA A 35 11.60 -14.73 -13.49
C ALA A 35 10.77 -15.97 -13.14
N PHE A 36 9.47 -15.78 -13.00
CA PHE A 36 8.51 -16.82 -12.61
C PHE A 36 8.02 -17.59 -13.84
N PRO A 37 7.67 -18.88 -13.71
CA PRO A 37 7.07 -19.62 -14.81
C PRO A 37 5.70 -19.03 -15.18
N TYR A 38 5.44 -18.85 -16.47
CA TYR A 38 4.11 -18.47 -16.95
C TYR A 38 3.13 -19.64 -16.82
N ARG A 39 2.00 -19.39 -16.18
CA ARG A 39 0.92 -20.35 -15.93
C ARG A 39 -0.39 -19.77 -16.50
N PRO A 40 -0.80 -20.18 -17.70
CA PRO A 40 -2.02 -19.64 -18.31
C PRO A 40 -3.30 -20.05 -17.56
N ASP A 41 -3.24 -21.15 -16.81
CA ASP A 41 -4.37 -21.66 -16.00
C ASP A 41 -4.49 -20.95 -14.64
N ASP A 42 -3.57 -20.04 -14.31
CA ASP A 42 -3.57 -19.28 -13.07
C ASP A 42 -4.21 -17.91 -13.32
N ASP A 43 -5.51 -17.82 -13.06
CA ASP A 43 -6.31 -16.60 -13.28
C ASP A 43 -5.69 -15.37 -12.60
N LEU A 44 -5.15 -15.52 -11.38
CA LEU A 44 -4.53 -14.40 -10.66
C LEU A 44 -3.27 -13.90 -11.36
N GLN A 45 -2.45 -14.81 -11.91
CA GLN A 45 -1.28 -14.43 -12.67
C GLN A 45 -1.67 -13.69 -13.95
N CYS A 46 -2.69 -14.19 -14.66
CA CYS A 46 -3.22 -13.55 -15.87
C CYS A 46 -3.77 -12.14 -15.56
N GLU A 47 -4.60 -12.00 -14.53
CA GLU A 47 -5.14 -10.71 -14.09
C GLU A 47 -4.04 -9.73 -13.70
N LEU A 48 -3.00 -10.17 -12.99
CA LEU A 48 -1.87 -9.32 -12.62
C LEU A 48 -1.05 -8.87 -13.85
N ILE A 49 -0.99 -9.69 -14.90
CA ILE A 49 -0.39 -9.30 -16.19
C ILE A 49 -1.26 -8.25 -16.88
N GLU A 50 -2.58 -8.46 -16.96
CA GLU A 50 -3.52 -7.51 -17.56
C GLU A 50 -3.51 -6.15 -16.86
N ARG A 51 -3.37 -6.16 -15.53
CA ARG A 51 -3.25 -4.95 -14.71
C ARG A 51 -1.90 -4.26 -14.89
N GLY A 52 -0.88 -4.93 -15.45
CA GLY A 52 0.46 -4.38 -15.64
C GLY A 52 1.37 -4.48 -14.41
N ALA A 53 0.95 -5.19 -13.36
CA ALA A 53 1.80 -5.51 -12.20
C ALA A 53 2.87 -6.55 -12.56
N LEU A 54 2.53 -7.45 -13.49
CA LEU A 54 3.41 -8.47 -14.04
C LEU A 54 3.58 -8.28 -15.56
N ALA A 55 4.71 -8.70 -16.10
CA ALA A 55 4.99 -8.69 -17.52
C ALA A 55 5.45 -10.07 -18.01
N ARG A 56 4.76 -10.59 -19.03
CA ARG A 56 5.16 -11.81 -19.74
C ARG A 56 6.35 -11.53 -20.64
N ARG A 57 7.34 -12.43 -20.63
CA ARG A 57 8.54 -12.38 -21.47
C ARG A 57 8.85 -13.76 -22.04
N ALA A 58 9.41 -13.81 -23.24
CA ALA A 58 10.00 -15.03 -23.78
C ALA A 58 11.37 -15.26 -23.15
N ASP A 59 11.66 -16.50 -22.79
CA ASP A 59 12.93 -16.98 -22.24
C ASP A 59 13.37 -18.20 -23.04
N GLU A 60 14.56 -18.15 -23.63
CA GLU A 60 15.06 -19.20 -24.51
C GLU A 60 15.24 -20.56 -23.82
N ARG A 61 15.43 -20.58 -22.50
CA ARG A 61 15.68 -21.80 -21.71
C ARG A 61 14.41 -22.36 -21.08
N ARG A 62 13.45 -21.48 -20.72
CA ARG A 62 12.26 -21.83 -19.92
C ARG A 62 10.95 -21.60 -20.67
N GLY A 63 11.00 -21.14 -21.91
CA GLY A 63 9.82 -20.86 -22.73
C GLY A 63 9.23 -19.49 -22.44
N SER A 64 8.11 -19.44 -21.71
CA SER A 64 7.47 -18.18 -21.33
C SER A 64 7.59 -17.96 -19.84
N VAL A 65 8.07 -16.79 -19.45
CA VAL A 65 8.24 -16.39 -18.05
C VAL A 65 7.49 -15.10 -17.76
N VAL A 66 7.33 -14.80 -16.48
CA VAL A 66 6.67 -13.60 -15.98
C VAL A 66 7.60 -12.92 -14.98
N ALA A 67 7.73 -11.60 -15.07
CA ALA A 67 8.53 -10.81 -14.15
C ALA A 67 7.68 -9.67 -13.57
N ILE A 68 7.96 -9.30 -12.32
CA ILE A 68 7.31 -8.16 -11.67
C ILE A 68 7.79 -6.87 -12.35
N THR A 69 6.85 -5.99 -12.69
CA THR A 69 7.14 -4.70 -13.33
C THR A 69 7.60 -3.66 -12.32
N SER A 70 8.13 -2.53 -12.79
CA SER A 70 8.39 -1.37 -11.91
C SER A 70 7.16 -0.95 -11.13
N ASP A 71 6.01 -0.98 -11.81
CA ASP A 71 4.72 -0.56 -11.26
C ASP A 71 4.29 -1.56 -10.18
N GLY A 72 4.46 -2.87 -10.43
CA GLY A 72 4.24 -3.91 -9.43
C GLY A 72 5.11 -3.75 -8.16
N TYR A 73 6.40 -3.43 -8.31
CA TYR A 73 7.27 -3.17 -7.14
C TYR A 73 6.89 -1.92 -6.36
N SER A 74 6.43 -0.88 -7.05
CA SER A 74 6.08 0.39 -6.42
C SER A 74 4.69 0.42 -5.80
N TYR A 75 3.87 -0.62 -6.04
CA TYR A 75 2.50 -0.71 -5.57
C TYR A 75 2.37 -0.56 -4.05
N PHE A 76 2.98 -1.45 -3.25
CA PHE A 76 2.90 -1.39 -1.79
C PHE A 76 3.48 -0.10 -1.20
N PRO A 77 4.68 0.37 -1.61
CA PRO A 77 5.19 1.66 -1.14
C PRO A 77 4.27 2.84 -1.48
N ALA A 78 3.60 2.83 -2.64
CA ALA A 78 2.65 3.87 -3.00
C ALA A 78 1.40 3.82 -2.11
N LYS A 79 0.85 2.62 -1.90
CA LYS A 79 -0.30 2.37 -1.03
C LYS A 79 -0.01 2.82 0.42
N ASP A 80 1.14 2.45 0.97
CA ASP A 80 1.55 2.84 2.32
C ASP A 80 1.67 4.36 2.49
N ARG A 81 2.14 5.06 1.45
CA ARG A 81 2.22 6.54 1.46
C ARG A 81 0.83 7.16 1.50
N GLU A 82 -0.10 6.64 0.70
CA GLU A 82 -1.49 7.11 0.68
C GLU A 82 -2.20 6.85 2.02
N GLU A 83 -2.01 5.67 2.61
CA GLU A 83 -2.52 5.34 3.95
C GLU A 83 -1.89 6.23 5.05
N ALA A 84 -0.60 6.56 4.93
CA ALA A 84 0.05 7.47 5.86
C ALA A 84 -0.47 8.90 5.74
N GLU A 85 -0.75 9.38 4.52
CA GLU A 85 -1.32 10.71 4.28
C GLU A 85 -2.75 10.83 4.80
N THR A 86 -3.60 9.84 4.53
CA THR A 86 -4.96 9.78 5.06
C THR A 86 -4.97 9.74 6.58
N ARG A 87 -4.09 8.93 7.20
CA ARG A 87 -3.91 8.90 8.66
C ARG A 87 -3.41 10.23 9.23
N ARG A 88 -2.58 10.98 8.50
CA ARG A 88 -2.14 12.32 8.92
C ARG A 88 -3.29 13.33 8.86
N ARG A 89 -4.15 13.26 7.84
CA ARG A 89 -5.34 14.12 7.70
C ARG A 89 -6.33 13.85 8.83
N SER A 90 -6.67 12.59 9.10
CA SER A 90 -7.59 12.23 10.19
C SER A 90 -7.08 12.66 11.57
N ARG A 91 -5.77 12.52 11.85
CA ARG A 91 -5.17 13.03 13.09
C ARG A 91 -5.30 14.55 13.26
N ARG A 92 -5.23 15.32 12.16
CA ARG A 92 -5.42 16.78 12.21
C ARG A 92 -6.87 17.12 12.55
N GLU A 93 -7.82 16.44 11.92
CA GLU A 93 -9.26 16.63 12.20
C GLU A 93 -9.59 16.32 13.66
N VAL A 94 -9.12 15.19 14.20
CA VAL A 94 -9.33 14.83 15.61
C VAL A 94 -8.76 15.89 16.56
N ARG A 95 -7.57 16.43 16.28
CA ARG A 95 -6.97 17.50 17.10
C ARG A 95 -7.79 18.77 17.07
N LEU A 96 -8.30 19.15 15.90
CA LEU A 96 -9.15 20.34 15.76
C LEU A 96 -10.45 20.19 16.55
N VAL A 97 -11.14 19.05 16.39
CA VAL A 97 -12.37 18.75 17.13
C VAL A 97 -12.13 18.73 18.64
N ALA A 98 -11.03 18.12 19.10
CA ALA A 98 -10.67 18.09 20.52
C ALA A 98 -10.38 19.49 21.07
N LEU A 99 -9.64 20.32 20.34
CA LEU A 99 -9.35 21.70 20.73
C LEU A 99 -10.61 22.57 20.80
N SER A 100 -11.52 22.45 19.83
CA SER A 100 -12.79 23.17 19.86
C SER A 100 -13.65 22.75 21.05
N ALA A 101 -13.70 21.44 21.36
CA ALA A 101 -14.45 20.93 22.49
C ALA A 101 -13.90 21.44 23.83
N LEU A 102 -12.56 21.45 24.00
CA LEU A 102 -11.91 22.02 25.18
C LEU A 102 -12.19 23.52 25.32
N PHE A 103 -12.09 24.28 24.22
CA PHE A 103 -12.39 25.71 24.24
C PHE A 103 -13.84 25.98 24.65
N SER A 104 -14.81 25.27 24.06
CA SER A 104 -16.21 25.38 24.47
C SER A 104 -16.43 25.02 25.94
N ALA A 105 -15.79 23.96 26.44
CA ALA A 105 -15.87 23.58 27.86
C ALA A 105 -15.35 24.68 28.79
N VAL A 106 -14.22 25.31 28.42
CA VAL A 106 -13.67 26.45 29.18
C VAL A 106 -14.62 27.65 29.15
N CYS A 107 -15.16 28.02 27.97
CA CYS A 107 -16.13 29.09 27.86
C CYS A 107 -17.39 28.84 28.70
N MET A 108 -17.92 27.61 28.70
CA MET A 108 -19.05 27.22 29.53
C MET A 108 -18.73 27.34 31.03
N ALA A 109 -17.55 26.89 31.46
CA ALA A 109 -17.13 27.00 32.85
C ALA A 109 -16.98 28.46 33.30
N VAL A 110 -16.36 29.30 32.47
CA VAL A 110 -16.21 30.74 32.74
C VAL A 110 -17.58 31.43 32.79
N GLY A 111 -18.46 31.16 31.82
CA GLY A 111 -19.82 31.72 31.81
C GLY A 111 -20.63 31.30 33.04
N PHE A 112 -20.51 30.04 33.46
CA PHE A 112 -21.14 29.54 34.68
C PHE A 112 -20.62 30.24 35.95
N LEU A 113 -19.30 30.42 36.06
CA LEU A 113 -18.70 31.11 37.21
C LEU A 113 -19.10 32.58 37.27
N LEU A 114 -19.08 33.30 36.14
CA LEU A 114 -19.51 34.70 36.08
C LEU A 114 -20.99 34.86 36.42
N GLY A 115 -21.86 33.99 35.88
CA GLY A 115 -23.29 34.00 36.19
C GLY A 115 -23.63 33.62 37.64
N ARG A 116 -22.72 32.95 38.35
CA ARG A 116 -22.88 32.64 39.78
C ARG A 116 -22.45 33.80 40.69
N MET A 117 -21.57 34.68 40.20
CA MET A 117 -21.02 35.82 40.96
C MET A 117 -21.79 37.13 40.72
N ALA A 118 -22.70 37.14 39.74
CA ALA A 118 -23.67 38.21 39.46
C ALA A 118 -25.00 37.93 40.18
#